data_AF-A0A2N1M5W6-F1
#
_entry.id   AF-A0A2N1M5W6-F1
#
_cell.length_a   1.000
_cell.length_b   1.000
_cell.length_c   1.000
_cell.angle_alpha   90.00
_cell.angle_beta   90.00
_cell.angle_gamma   90.00
#
_symmetry.space_group_name_H-M   'P 1'
#
loop_
_entity.id
_entity.type
_entity.pdbx_description
1 polymer ?
#
loop_
_entity_poly.entity_id
_entity_poly.type
_entity_poly.pdbx_seq_one_letter_code
_entity_poly.pdbx_strand_id
1 'polypeptide(L)'
;MHPCEYSTLASPPPQYSNLRVLKLFIDLYYDDFGTYRNGYHSLGRVYVQLGNMPFDARKYLCNHFVLGFVPFSGHFEDFIRPFIEDMKQLERGTLMNVQGTDYWVIADLGCVTADLPQGNDLAGVKCHGALRGCRTCLVAKENSTDIMLDIASVSRYHHITDTQFECIFTASTIKQQNDLAKEYGLRTRLPIFDQLQRE
;
A
#
# COMPACT_ATOMS: atom_id res chain seq x y z
N MET A 1 -14.23 -13.43 -8.05
CA MET A 1 -13.75 -12.61 -9.17
C MET A 1 -12.63 -11.77 -8.62
N HIS A 2 -11.42 -11.87 -9.18
CA HIS A 2 -10.27 -11.17 -8.62
C HIS A 2 -10.35 -9.68 -9.02
N PRO A 3 -10.02 -8.72 -8.13
CA PRO A 3 -10.14 -7.28 -8.43
C PRO A 3 -9.51 -6.88 -9.78
N CYS A 4 -8.46 -7.61 -10.18
CA CYS A 4 -7.77 -7.51 -11.46
C CYS A 4 -8.62 -7.56 -12.74
N GLU A 5 -9.81 -8.14 -12.66
CA GLU A 5 -10.70 -8.29 -13.82
C GLU A 5 -11.42 -6.97 -14.16
N TYR A 6 -11.50 -6.03 -13.21
CA TYR A 6 -12.19 -4.74 -13.34
C TYR A 6 -11.25 -3.56 -13.65
N SER A 7 -9.95 -3.83 -13.59
CA SER A 7 -8.82 -2.94 -13.85
C SER A 7 -8.80 -2.40 -15.29
N THR A 8 -9.21 -1.15 -15.48
CA THR A 8 -9.08 -0.38 -16.73
C THR A 8 -7.65 0.11 -16.94
N LEU A 9 -6.72 -0.83 -17.11
CA LEU A 9 -5.34 -0.53 -17.46
C LEU A 9 -5.21 -0.10 -18.94
N ALA A 10 -4.25 0.79 -19.20
CA ALA A 10 -4.04 1.40 -20.51
C ALA A 10 -3.84 0.36 -21.62
N SER A 11 -4.48 0.58 -22.78
CA SER A 11 -4.23 -0.23 -23.96
C SER A 11 -2.77 -0.06 -24.41
N PRO A 12 -2.13 -1.12 -24.95
CA PRO A 12 -0.79 -1.01 -25.50
C PRO A 12 -0.72 0.10 -26.57
N PRO A 13 0.42 0.80 -26.70
CA PRO A 13 0.65 1.73 -27.79
C PRO A 13 0.43 1.06 -29.15
N PRO A 14 0.09 1.80 -30.21
CA PRO A 14 -0.19 1.22 -31.53
C PRO A 14 0.92 0.30 -32.05
N GLN A 15 2.18 0.62 -31.77
CA GLN A 15 3.35 -0.18 -32.14
C GLN A 15 3.41 -1.58 -31.48
N TYR A 16 2.65 -1.79 -30.40
CA TYR A 16 2.56 -3.06 -29.65
C TYR A 16 1.14 -3.64 -29.64
N SER A 17 0.24 -3.11 -30.46
CA SER A 17 -1.17 -3.54 -30.53
C SER A 17 -1.36 -5.01 -30.89
N ASN A 18 -0.39 -5.62 -31.57
CA ASN A 18 -0.40 -7.03 -31.94
C ASN A 18 0.12 -7.96 -30.83
N LEU A 19 0.71 -7.43 -29.76
CA LEU A 19 1.23 -8.23 -28.65
C LEU A 19 0.11 -8.63 -27.70
N ARG A 20 0.25 -9.82 -27.10
CA ARG A 20 -0.61 -10.22 -25.99
C ARG A 20 -0.28 -9.37 -24.78
N VAL A 21 -1.33 -8.90 -24.10
CA VAL A 21 -1.19 -8.13 -22.86
C VAL A 21 -1.25 -9.09 -21.67
N LEU A 22 -0.25 -9.02 -20.80
CA LEU A 22 -0.27 -9.69 -19.50
C LEU A 22 -0.54 -8.65 -18.41
N LYS A 23 -1.57 -8.89 -17.60
CA LYS A 23 -1.90 -8.05 -16.44
C LYS A 23 -1.45 -8.74 -15.17
N LEU A 24 -0.58 -8.09 -14.41
CA LEU A 24 -0.04 -8.61 -13.16
C LEU A 24 -0.50 -7.78 -11.97
N PHE A 25 -0.83 -8.45 -10.87
CA PHE A 25 -1.11 -7.84 -9.58
C PHE A 25 0.04 -8.19 -8.67
N ILE A 26 0.63 -7.20 -8.04
CA ILE A 26 1.76 -7.39 -7.14
C ILE A 26 1.25 -7.12 -5.72
N ASP A 27 1.16 -8.16 -4.91
CA ASP A 27 0.89 -8.03 -3.48
C ASP A 27 2.23 -7.77 -2.77
N LEU A 28 2.26 -6.82 -1.84
CA LEU A 28 3.43 -6.46 -1.05
C LEU A 28 3.19 -6.77 0.43
N TYR A 29 4.19 -7.36 1.08
CA TYR A 29 4.18 -7.63 2.51
C TYR A 29 5.33 -6.89 3.18
N TYR A 30 5.04 -6.17 4.27
CA TYR A 30 6.05 -5.50 5.08
C TYR A 30 5.90 -5.89 6.55
N ASP A 31 6.97 -6.47 7.11
CA ASP A 31 7.00 -6.92 8.50
C ASP A 31 8.37 -6.62 9.13
N ASP A 32 8.37 -6.17 10.38
CA ASP A 32 9.58 -5.94 11.16
C ASP A 32 9.81 -7.11 12.10
N PHE A 33 10.94 -7.81 11.93
CA PHE A 33 11.27 -8.95 12.77
C PHE A 33 12.52 -8.68 13.62
N GLY A 34 12.54 -9.24 14.83
CA GLY A 34 13.71 -9.18 15.70
C GLY A 34 14.82 -10.06 15.14
N THR A 35 15.97 -9.45 14.82
CA THR A 35 17.13 -10.18 14.26
C THR A 35 17.79 -11.11 15.28
N TYR A 36 17.76 -10.71 16.56
CA TYR A 36 18.30 -11.48 17.67
C TYR A 36 17.27 -11.54 18.79
N ARG A 37 17.19 -12.69 19.46
CA ARG A 37 16.24 -12.96 20.56
C ARG A 37 16.27 -11.92 21.68
N ASN A 38 17.42 -11.23 21.85
CA ASN A 38 17.67 -10.20 22.87
C ASN A 38 18.23 -8.88 22.29
N GLY A 39 18.17 -8.66 20.98
CA GLY A 39 18.72 -7.46 20.34
C GLY A 39 17.68 -6.35 20.20
N TYR A 40 18.06 -5.10 20.47
CA TYR A 40 17.19 -3.90 20.38
C TYR A 40 16.98 -3.38 18.94
N HIS A 41 17.33 -4.17 17.93
CA HIS A 41 17.36 -3.73 16.55
C HIS A 41 16.45 -4.62 15.69
N SER A 42 15.25 -4.11 15.41
CA SER A 42 14.36 -4.70 14.41
C SER A 42 14.95 -4.52 13.01
N LEU A 43 14.67 -5.49 12.14
CA LEU A 43 14.99 -5.45 10.73
C LEU A 43 13.70 -5.57 9.95
N GLY A 44 13.42 -4.60 9.11
CA GLY A 44 12.26 -4.64 8.22
C GLY A 44 12.51 -5.61 7.08
N ARG A 45 11.51 -6.39 6.71
CA ARG A 45 11.54 -7.23 5.51
C ARG A 45 10.40 -6.90 4.58
N VAL A 46 10.72 -6.74 3.31
CA VAL A 46 9.72 -6.52 2.27
C VAL A 46 9.72 -7.70 1.32
N TYR A 47 8.53 -8.26 1.10
CA TYR A 47 8.29 -9.32 0.15
C TYR A 47 7.25 -8.89 -0.87
N VAL A 48 7.31 -9.48 -2.05
CA VAL A 48 6.30 -9.33 -3.09
C VAL A 48 5.83 -10.70 -3.58
N GLN A 49 4.60 -10.73 -4.07
CA GLN A 49 3.97 -11.92 -4.61
C GLN A 49 3.07 -11.56 -5.79
N LEU A 50 2.91 -12.47 -6.75
CA LEU A 50 1.93 -12.29 -7.83
C LEU A 50 0.52 -12.61 -7.31
N GLY A 51 -0.31 -11.59 -7.16
CA GLY A 51 -1.71 -11.68 -6.74
C GLY A 51 -2.59 -12.51 -7.68
N ASN A 52 -2.21 -12.62 -8.97
CA ASN A 52 -2.93 -13.44 -9.96
C ASN A 52 -2.93 -14.94 -9.63
N MET A 53 -2.08 -15.41 -8.72
CA MET A 53 -2.02 -16.82 -8.36
C MET A 53 -3.22 -17.23 -7.48
N PRO A 54 -3.75 -18.46 -7.63
CA PRO A 54 -4.75 -19.01 -6.72
C PRO A 54 -4.29 -18.92 -5.26
N PHE A 55 -5.23 -18.76 -4.33
CA PHE A 55 -4.91 -18.58 -2.91
C PHE A 55 -4.01 -19.69 -2.35
N ASP A 56 -4.23 -20.95 -2.73
CA ASP A 56 -3.39 -22.05 -2.28
C ASP A 56 -1.98 -22.00 -2.87
N ALA A 57 -1.84 -21.54 -4.12
CA ALA A 57 -0.53 -21.32 -4.72
C ALA A 57 0.21 -20.17 -4.01
N ARG A 58 -0.51 -19.12 -3.60
CA ARG A 58 0.07 -17.99 -2.86
C ARG A 58 0.66 -18.38 -1.51
N LYS A 59 0.23 -19.49 -0.90
CA LYS A 59 0.79 -19.95 0.39
C LYS A 59 2.19 -20.54 0.29
N TYR A 60 2.64 -20.96 -0.89
CA TYR A 60 3.95 -21.60 -1.03
C TYR A 60 5.09 -20.58 -0.94
N LEU A 61 6.14 -20.92 -0.19
CA LEU A 61 7.31 -20.05 -0.02
C LEU A 61 8.02 -19.74 -1.34
N CYS A 62 7.99 -20.65 -2.31
CA CYS A 62 8.58 -20.42 -3.65
C CYS A 62 7.88 -19.29 -4.42
N ASN A 63 6.69 -18.91 -4.00
CA ASN A 63 5.86 -17.88 -4.62
C ASN A 63 5.90 -16.55 -3.83
N HIS A 64 6.80 -16.43 -2.86
CA HIS A 64 7.11 -15.20 -2.15
C HIS A 64 8.52 -14.75 -2.52
N PHE A 65 8.64 -13.56 -3.11
CA PHE A 65 9.91 -13.00 -3.55
C PHE A 65 10.38 -11.96 -2.56
N VAL A 66 11.59 -12.10 -2.04
CA VAL A 66 12.18 -11.09 -1.14
C VAL A 66 12.62 -9.91 -1.97
N LEU A 67 12.01 -8.74 -1.74
CA LEU A 67 12.46 -7.49 -2.34
C LEU A 67 13.72 -6.98 -1.63
N GLY A 68 13.76 -7.10 -0.30
CA GLY A 68 14.94 -6.77 0.47
C GLY A 68 14.67 -6.56 1.96
N PHE A 69 15.67 -5.98 2.61
CA PHE A 69 15.68 -5.73 4.05
C PHE A 69 15.91 -4.26 4.32
N VAL A 70 15.12 -3.67 5.22
CA VAL A 70 15.27 -2.31 5.71
C VAL A 70 16.12 -2.39 6.99
N PRO A 71 17.38 -1.92 6.97
CA PRO A 71 18.26 -1.99 8.13
C PRO A 71 17.68 -1.20 9.30
N PHE A 72 18.13 -1.54 10.52
CA PHE A 72 17.85 -0.72 11.69
C PHE A 72 18.31 0.72 11.44
N SER A 73 17.48 1.71 11.82
CA SER A 73 17.61 3.14 11.47
C SER A 73 17.44 3.54 10.00
N GLY A 74 17.20 2.57 9.10
CA GLY A 74 16.85 2.86 7.71
C GLY A 74 15.43 3.37 7.58
N HIS A 75 15.20 4.31 6.65
CA HIS A 75 13.86 4.76 6.31
C HIS A 75 13.25 3.86 5.23
N PHE A 76 12.08 3.29 5.51
CA PHE A 76 11.33 2.47 4.54
C PHE A 76 11.11 3.21 3.22
N GLU A 77 10.82 4.51 3.27
CA GLU A 77 10.55 5.33 2.08
C GLU A 77 11.76 5.40 1.13
N ASP A 78 12.97 5.44 1.67
CA ASP A 78 14.19 5.45 0.85
C ASP A 78 14.47 4.07 0.25
N PHE A 79 14.18 3.01 1.01
CA PHE A 79 14.30 1.63 0.55
C PHE A 79 13.32 1.30 -0.59
N ILE A 80 12.05 1.68 -0.46
CA ILE A 80 11.01 1.28 -1.41
C ILE A 80 10.97 2.16 -2.66
N ARG A 81 11.62 3.32 -2.66
CA ARG A 81 11.59 4.29 -3.76
C ARG A 81 11.92 3.70 -5.14
N PRO A 82 12.99 2.88 -5.32
CA PRO A 82 13.27 2.26 -6.61
C PRO A 82 12.14 1.35 -7.08
N PHE A 83 11.54 0.57 -6.17
CA PHE A 83 10.39 -0.28 -6.48
C PHE A 83 9.17 0.53 -6.94
N ILE A 84 8.90 1.68 -6.31
CA ILE A 84 7.81 2.58 -6.75
C ILE A 84 8.05 3.09 -8.17
N GLU A 85 9.28 3.45 -8.52
CA GLU A 85 9.62 3.91 -9.88
C GLU A 85 9.49 2.81 -10.93
N ASP A 86 9.81 1.56 -10.57
CA ASP A 86 9.58 0.39 -11.42
C ASP A 86 8.07 0.11 -11.57
N MET A 87 7.29 0.19 -10.49
CA MET A 87 5.84 0.05 -10.51
C MET A 87 5.17 1.10 -11.41
N LYS A 88 5.57 2.37 -11.33
CA LYS A 88 5.08 3.43 -12.24
C LYS A 88 5.35 3.13 -13.71
N GLN A 89 6.45 2.44 -14.03
CA GLN A 89 6.72 1.99 -15.40
C GLN A 89 5.79 0.84 -15.79
N LEU A 90 5.58 -0.11 -14.88
CA LEU A 90 4.69 -1.25 -15.09
C LEU A 90 3.22 -0.83 -15.23
N GLU A 91 2.74 0.18 -14.49
CA GLU A 91 1.37 0.72 -14.61
C GLU A 91 1.09 1.27 -16.02
N ARG A 92 2.10 1.87 -16.65
CA ARG A 92 2.02 2.36 -18.04
C ARG A 92 2.18 1.24 -19.08
N GLY A 93 2.69 0.10 -18.65
CA GLY A 93 3.03 -1.03 -19.48
C GLY A 93 4.45 -0.97 -20.04
N THR A 94 5.06 -2.14 -20.17
CA THR A 94 6.41 -2.30 -20.74
C THR A 94 6.52 -3.58 -21.55
N LEU A 95 7.42 -3.58 -22.53
CA LEU A 95 7.73 -4.75 -23.35
C LEU A 95 8.61 -5.71 -22.53
N MET A 96 8.17 -6.95 -22.36
CA MET A 96 8.96 -7.99 -21.69
C MET A 96 9.01 -9.27 -22.50
N ASN A 97 10.20 -9.88 -22.56
CA ASN A 97 10.35 -11.23 -23.08
C ASN A 97 10.13 -12.25 -21.96
N VAL A 98 9.09 -13.07 -22.10
CA VAL A 98 8.78 -14.15 -21.16
C VAL A 98 8.95 -15.46 -21.90
N GLN A 99 9.96 -16.24 -21.51
CA GLN A 99 10.25 -17.56 -22.09
C GLN A 99 10.39 -17.53 -23.63
N GLY A 100 11.02 -16.49 -24.18
CA GLY A 100 11.24 -16.36 -25.62
C GLY A 100 10.08 -15.74 -26.41
N THR A 101 8.99 -15.35 -25.74
CA THR A 101 7.86 -14.64 -26.37
C THR A 101 7.74 -13.24 -25.82
N ASP A 102 7.54 -12.25 -26.70
CA ASP A 102 7.36 -10.86 -26.32
C ASP A 102 5.91 -10.59 -25.91
N TYR A 103 5.74 -9.95 -24.75
CA TYR A 103 4.46 -9.55 -24.19
C TYR A 103 4.48 -8.07 -23.84
N TRP A 104 3.30 -7.44 -23.94
CA TRP A 104 3.08 -6.15 -23.30
C TRP A 104 2.62 -6.41 -21.86
N VAL A 105 3.48 -6.14 -20.89
CA VAL A 105 3.20 -6.41 -19.47
C VAL A 105 2.76 -5.13 -18.81
N ILE A 106 1.61 -5.18 -18.15
CA ILE A 106 1.13 -4.12 -17.28
C ILE A 106 0.99 -4.70 -15.89
N ALA A 107 1.46 -3.99 -14.87
CA ALA A 107 1.29 -4.41 -13.48
C ALA A 107 0.85 -3.27 -12.59
N ASP A 108 0.10 -3.61 -11.56
CA ASP A 108 -0.31 -2.69 -10.52
C ASP A 108 -0.10 -3.31 -9.13
N LEU A 109 0.01 -2.46 -8.10
CA LEU A 109 0.12 -2.85 -6.71
C LEU A 109 -1.27 -3.27 -6.21
N GLY A 110 -1.42 -4.55 -5.87
CA GLY A 110 -2.67 -5.12 -5.37
C GLY A 110 -2.90 -4.79 -3.90
N CYS A 111 -2.52 -5.73 -3.02
CA CYS A 111 -2.67 -5.54 -1.58
C CYS A 111 -1.32 -5.27 -0.90
N VAL A 112 -1.29 -4.28 -0.01
CA VAL A 112 -0.19 -4.09 0.94
C VAL A 112 -0.59 -4.64 2.30
N THR A 113 0.07 -5.69 2.74
CA THR A 113 -0.17 -6.32 4.04
C THR A 113 0.97 -6.01 4.99
N ALA A 114 0.63 -5.52 6.17
CA ALA A 114 1.59 -5.25 7.24
C ALA A 114 0.91 -5.37 8.61
N ASP A 115 1.71 -5.55 9.64
CA ASP A 115 1.26 -5.51 11.03
C ASP A 115 0.66 -4.13 11.37
N LEU A 116 -0.14 -4.06 12.43
CA LEU A 116 -0.96 -2.88 12.73
C LEU A 116 -0.16 -1.55 12.76
N PRO A 117 1.01 -1.44 13.42
CA PRO A 117 1.78 -0.20 13.43
C PRO A 117 2.28 0.19 12.03
N GLN A 118 2.91 -0.75 11.32
CA GLN A 118 3.47 -0.53 10.00
C GLN A 118 2.37 -0.22 8.99
N GLY A 119 1.27 -0.97 9.03
CA GLY A 119 0.10 -0.74 8.17
C GLY A 119 -0.54 0.63 8.37
N ASN A 120 -0.57 1.16 9.60
CA ASN A 120 -1.00 2.54 9.83
C ASN A 120 -0.03 3.55 9.20
N ASP A 121 1.27 3.34 9.36
CA ASP A 121 2.30 4.21 8.79
C ASP A 121 2.24 4.24 7.25
N LEU A 122 2.06 3.08 6.64
CA LEU A 122 1.88 2.89 5.20
C LEU A 122 0.54 3.44 4.66
N ALA A 123 -0.47 3.58 5.52
CA ALA A 123 -1.75 4.20 5.17
C ALA A 123 -1.81 5.69 5.56
N GLY A 124 -0.75 6.25 6.15
CA GLY A 124 -0.73 7.64 6.59
C GLY A 124 -1.65 7.93 7.78
N VAL A 125 -2.07 6.88 8.48
CA VAL A 125 -2.89 6.93 9.69
C VAL A 125 -1.96 7.03 10.90
N LYS A 126 -2.34 7.78 11.93
CA LYS A 126 -1.62 7.84 13.19
C LYS A 126 -1.75 6.51 13.94
N CYS A 127 -0.93 6.31 14.98
CA CYS A 127 -1.00 5.10 15.79
C CYS A 127 -2.37 4.93 16.46
N HIS A 128 -2.66 3.71 16.92
CA HIS A 128 -3.91 3.34 17.62
C HIS A 128 -4.25 4.24 18.83
N GLY A 129 -3.25 4.95 19.38
CA GLY A 129 -3.45 5.89 20.48
C GLY A 129 -4.09 7.23 20.09
N ALA A 130 -4.18 7.55 18.79
CA ALA A 130 -4.77 8.78 18.26
C ALA A 130 -6.30 8.80 18.39
N LEU A 131 -6.90 10.00 18.22
CA LEU A 131 -8.36 10.17 18.30
C LEU A 131 -9.09 9.24 17.33
N ARG A 132 -8.63 9.14 16.07
CA ARG A 132 -9.16 8.23 15.04
C ARG A 132 -8.05 7.40 14.41
N GLY A 133 -7.37 6.58 15.22
CA GLY A 133 -6.20 5.80 14.80
C GLY A 133 -6.49 4.52 14.00
N CYS A 134 -7.75 4.23 13.67
CA CYS A 134 -8.11 3.06 12.86
C CYS A 134 -8.04 3.39 11.37
N ARG A 135 -7.43 2.49 10.58
CA ARG A 135 -7.37 2.61 9.11
C ARG A 135 -8.66 2.18 8.40
N THR A 136 -9.52 1.44 9.10
CA THR A 136 -10.76 0.88 8.53
C THR A 136 -12.00 1.65 8.93
N CYS A 137 -11.98 2.37 10.06
CA CYS A 137 -13.12 3.14 10.55
C CYS A 137 -12.72 4.50 11.15
N LEU A 138 -13.71 5.39 11.27
CA LEU A 138 -13.58 6.75 11.80
C LEU A 138 -14.00 6.85 13.28
N VAL A 139 -14.09 5.70 13.96
CA VAL A 139 -14.44 5.62 15.38
C VAL A 139 -13.43 6.40 16.22
N ALA A 140 -13.95 7.27 17.08
CA ALA A 140 -13.14 7.98 18.06
C ALA A 140 -12.66 6.99 19.15
N LYS A 141 -11.45 7.18 19.65
CA LYS A 141 -10.82 6.31 20.66
C LYS A 141 -11.70 6.08 21.89
N GLU A 142 -12.42 7.11 22.34
CA GLU A 142 -13.39 7.04 23.43
C GLU A 142 -14.52 6.03 23.21
N ASN A 143 -14.88 5.75 21.95
CA ASN A 143 -15.94 4.83 21.57
C ASN A 143 -15.39 3.48 21.05
N SER A 144 -14.08 3.23 21.16
CA SER A 144 -13.43 2.04 20.61
C SER A 144 -13.87 0.71 21.25
N THR A 145 -14.49 0.77 22.43
CA THR A 145 -15.02 -0.40 23.16
C THR A 145 -16.53 -0.57 23.02
N ASP A 146 -17.20 0.27 22.23
CA ASP A 146 -18.65 0.15 22.01
C ASP A 146 -18.95 -1.02 21.07
N ILE A 147 -19.52 -2.09 21.63
CA ILE A 147 -19.88 -3.31 20.91
C ILE A 147 -21.16 -3.16 20.06
N MET A 148 -21.94 -2.09 20.27
CA MET A 148 -23.18 -1.82 19.54
C MET A 148 -22.96 -0.93 18.32
N LEU A 149 -21.73 -0.45 18.14
CA LEU A 149 -21.39 0.50 17.10
C LEU A 149 -21.37 -0.19 15.73
N ASP A 150 -22.15 0.35 14.79
CA ASP A 150 -22.14 -0.10 13.40
C ASP A 150 -20.89 0.43 12.67
N ILE A 151 -19.85 -0.40 12.61
CA ILE A 151 -18.59 -0.07 11.93
C ILE A 151 -18.82 0.29 10.46
N ALA A 152 -19.80 -0.32 9.78
CA ALA A 152 -20.08 -0.04 8.38
C ALA A 152 -20.49 1.43 8.20
N SER A 153 -21.36 1.95 9.08
CA SER A 153 -21.82 3.34 9.06
C SER A 153 -20.71 4.37 9.26
N VAL A 154 -19.61 4.00 9.94
CA VAL A 154 -18.46 4.89 10.20
C VAL A 154 -17.18 4.40 9.54
N SER A 155 -17.30 3.67 8.43
CA SER A 155 -16.14 3.15 7.70
C SER A 155 -15.26 4.30 7.18
N ARG A 156 -13.95 4.10 7.25
CA ARG A 156 -12.96 4.99 6.66
C ARG A 156 -12.70 4.53 5.24
N TYR A 157 -13.47 5.07 4.30
CA TYR A 157 -13.23 4.83 2.88
C TYR A 157 -12.09 5.69 2.35
N HIS A 158 -11.54 5.25 1.22
CA HIS A 158 -10.40 5.92 0.62
C HIS A 158 -10.71 7.35 0.19
N HIS A 159 -11.77 7.56 -0.60
CA HIS A 159 -12.21 8.88 -1.05
C HIS A 159 -12.44 9.88 0.11
N ILE A 160 -12.94 9.41 1.25
CA ILE A 160 -13.12 10.25 2.45
C ILE A 160 -11.76 10.67 3.00
N THR A 161 -10.82 9.73 3.03
CA THR A 161 -9.45 9.95 3.51
C THR A 161 -8.70 10.92 2.61
N ASP A 162 -8.88 10.83 1.28
CA ASP A 162 -8.29 11.76 0.32
C ASP A 162 -8.79 13.19 0.55
N THR A 163 -10.11 13.38 0.68
CA THR A 163 -10.68 14.70 1.01
C THR A 163 -10.14 15.22 2.35
N GLN A 164 -9.96 14.35 3.35
CA GLN A 164 -9.35 14.75 4.63
C GLN A 164 -7.88 15.17 4.47
N PHE A 165 -7.10 14.46 3.67
CA PHE A 165 -5.74 14.86 3.33
C PHE A 165 -5.70 16.19 2.58
N GLU A 166 -6.59 16.42 1.61
CA GLU A 166 -6.73 17.70 0.93
C GLU A 166 -7.02 18.84 1.91
N CYS A 167 -7.94 18.66 2.86
CA CYS A 167 -8.20 19.63 3.91
C CYS A 167 -6.96 19.92 4.76
N ILE A 168 -6.17 18.89 5.11
CA ILE A 168 -4.91 19.02 5.86
C ILE A 168 -3.88 19.83 5.04
N PHE A 169 -3.74 19.57 3.74
CA PHE A 169 -2.74 20.24 2.90
C PHE A 169 -3.13 21.65 2.46
N THR A 170 -4.43 21.94 2.38
CA THR A 170 -4.95 23.27 2.02
C THR A 170 -5.09 24.22 3.22
N ALA A 171 -4.89 23.72 4.44
CA ALA A 171 -4.93 24.54 5.65
C ALA A 171 -3.92 25.69 5.61
N SER A 172 -4.35 26.90 6.01
CA SER A 172 -3.55 28.12 5.86
C SER A 172 -2.35 28.21 6.81
N THR A 173 -2.34 27.42 7.89
CA THR A 173 -1.28 27.44 8.90
C THR A 173 -0.87 26.04 9.33
N ILE A 174 0.40 25.87 9.72
CA ILE A 174 0.92 24.61 10.29
C ILE A 174 0.12 24.16 11.52
N LYS A 175 -0.35 25.11 12.33
CA LYS A 175 -1.20 24.82 13.49
C LYS A 175 -2.52 24.16 13.06
N GLN A 176 -3.23 24.78 12.12
CA GLN A 176 -4.48 24.24 11.59
C GLN A 176 -4.27 22.88 10.92
N GLN A 177 -3.18 22.71 10.16
CA GLN A 177 -2.80 21.44 9.57
C GLN A 177 -2.65 20.35 10.64
N ASN A 178 -1.93 20.63 11.72
CA ASN A 178 -1.73 19.70 12.83
C ASN A 178 -3.03 19.39 13.60
N ASP A 179 -3.89 20.39 13.78
CA ASP A 179 -5.18 20.25 14.44
C ASP A 179 -6.11 19.33 13.63
N LEU A 180 -6.23 19.56 12.32
CA LEU A 180 -6.99 18.70 11.40
C LEU A 180 -6.42 17.28 11.34
N ALA A 181 -5.09 17.15 11.22
CA ALA A 181 -4.43 15.85 11.23
C ALA A 181 -4.67 15.11 12.55
N LYS A 182 -4.77 15.81 13.69
CA LYS A 182 -5.10 15.21 14.99
C LYS A 182 -6.56 14.76 15.03
N GLU A 183 -7.47 15.58 14.53
CA GLU A 183 -8.90 15.28 14.46
C GLU A 183 -9.19 14.07 13.58
N TYR A 184 -8.65 14.04 12.35
CA TYR A 184 -8.86 12.94 11.42
C TYR A 184 -8.02 11.70 11.74
N GLY A 185 -7.07 11.80 12.67
CA GLY A 185 -6.16 10.70 12.99
C GLY A 185 -5.20 10.37 11.84
N LEU A 186 -4.89 11.35 10.99
CA LEU A 186 -4.00 11.21 9.84
C LEU A 186 -2.65 11.91 10.11
N ARG A 187 -1.63 11.53 9.33
CA ARG A 187 -0.33 12.21 9.30
C ARG A 187 -0.41 13.46 8.42
N THR A 188 0.56 14.35 8.54
CA THR A 188 0.67 15.58 7.73
C THR A 188 1.50 15.37 6.46
N ARG A 189 1.59 14.12 6.00
CA ARG A 189 2.30 13.70 4.80
C ARG A 189 1.53 12.56 4.14
N LEU A 190 1.55 12.52 2.82
CA LEU A 190 0.97 11.40 2.08
C LEU A 190 1.86 10.16 2.25
N PRO A 191 1.25 8.97 2.32
CA PRO A 191 1.97 7.72 2.20
C PRO A 191 2.68 7.59 0.86
N ILE A 192 3.78 6.84 0.83
CA ILE A 192 4.60 6.69 -0.38
C ILE A 192 3.89 5.90 -1.49
N PHE A 193 2.99 4.97 -1.12
CA PHE A 193 2.21 4.19 -2.09
C PHE A 193 1.11 4.99 -2.78
N ASP A 194 0.77 6.19 -2.28
CA ASP A 194 -0.17 7.13 -2.94
C ASP A 194 0.39 7.69 -4.26
N GLN A 195 1.67 7.44 -4.56
CA GLN A 195 2.28 7.82 -5.83
C GLN A 195 1.98 6.83 -6.97
N LEU A 196 1.41 5.67 -6.63
CA LEU A 196 0.99 4.64 -7.58
C LEU A 196 -0.49 4.87 -7.94
N GLN A 197 -0.88 4.32 -9.09
CA GLN A 197 -2.30 4.27 -9.45
C GLN A 197 -3.03 3.39 -8.44
N ARG A 198 -4.25 3.80 -8.11
CA ARG A 198 -5.14 3.06 -7.23
C ARG A 198 -6.40 2.72 -8.01
N GLU A 199 -6.78 1.45 -7.95
CA GLU A 199 -8.03 0.93 -8.51
C GLU A 199 -9.16 0.88 -7.48
#